data_AF-A0A9D6E0F9-F1
#
_entry.id   AF-A0A9D6E0F9-F1
#
_cell.length_a   1.000
_cell.length_b   1.000
_cell.length_c   1.000
_cell.angle_alpha   90.00
_cell.angle_beta   90.00
_cell.angle_gamma   90.00
#
_symmetry.space_group_name_H-M   'P 1'
#
loop_
_entity.id
_entity.type
_entity.pdbx_description
1 polymer ?
#
loop_
_entity_poly.entity_id
_entity_poly.type
_entity_poly.pdbx_seq_one_letter_code
_entity_poly.pdbx_strand_id
1 'polypeptide(L)'
;MLFSRSRKLRQLGRLSLLPGLCNINEPLIFGVPLVMNPAFFIPFIMGPMIVATADYLLIASGWMSRVIFYPPFFIPAPISAYLATGGDTRAPLWIFLNMLILALVNYPFFRSFEASLLQKEKEALESGEAGGT
;
A
#
# COMPACT_ATOMS: atom_id res chain seq x y z
N MET A 1 8.63 1.36 2.25
CA MET A 1 8.58 2.85 2.26
C MET A 1 9.26 3.47 3.48
N LEU A 2 8.95 3.06 4.73
CA LEU A 2 9.54 3.65 5.96
C LEU A 2 11.07 3.61 6.07
N PHE A 3 11.73 2.65 5.40
CA PHE A 3 13.18 2.46 5.39
C PHE A 3 13.87 2.91 4.10
N SER A 4 13.19 3.70 3.25
CA SER A 4 13.76 4.18 2.00
C SER A 4 14.93 5.16 2.23
N ARG A 5 15.98 5.03 1.41
CA ARG A 5 17.18 5.89 1.34
C ARG A 5 16.87 7.29 0.80
N SER A 6 15.81 7.48 0.00
CA SER A 6 15.42 8.81 -0.48
C SER A 6 14.64 9.57 0.60
N ARG A 7 15.06 10.82 0.88
CA ARG A 7 14.37 11.71 1.85
C ARG A 7 12.92 11.96 1.45
N LYS A 8 12.63 12.10 0.14
CA LYS A 8 11.27 12.31 -0.39
C LYS A 8 10.36 11.12 -0.10
N LEU A 9 10.82 9.90 -0.37
CA LEU A 9 10.02 8.69 -0.13
C LEU A 9 9.81 8.39 1.36
N ARG A 10 10.78 8.73 2.22
CA ARG A 10 10.64 8.57 3.68
C ARG A 10 9.69 9.59 4.29
N GLN A 11 9.70 10.83 3.81
CA GLN A 11 8.74 11.86 4.21
C GLN A 11 7.33 11.53 3.72
N LEU A 12 7.17 11.15 2.45
CA LEU A 12 5.90 10.68 1.90
C LEU A 12 5.37 9.47 2.67
N GLY A 13 6.19 8.45 2.94
CA GLY A 13 5.79 7.30 3.73
C GLY A 13 5.34 7.62 5.16
N ARG A 14 5.88 8.67 5.78
CA ARG A 14 5.42 9.15 7.11
C ARG A 14 4.14 9.98 7.03
N LEU A 15 4.01 10.81 6.00
CA LEU A 15 2.84 11.67 5.77
C LEU A 15 1.62 10.87 5.30
N SER A 16 1.85 9.78 4.56
CA SER A 16 0.80 8.93 4.01
C SER A 16 0.33 7.81 4.96
N LEU A 17 1.02 7.61 6.10
CA LEU A 17 0.67 6.55 7.06
C LEU A 17 -0.67 6.82 7.77
N LEU A 18 -0.87 8.03 8.29
CA LEU A 18 -2.14 8.42 8.92
C LEU A 18 -3.32 8.38 7.94
N PRO A 19 -3.27 9.04 6.76
CA PRO A 19 -4.37 9.00 5.81
C PRO A 19 -4.56 7.60 5.20
N GLY A 20 -3.50 6.83 5.01
CA GLY A 20 -3.59 5.43 4.56
C GLY A 20 -4.32 4.51 5.54
N LEU A 21 -4.23 4.75 6.85
CA LEU A 21 -5.01 4.02 7.86
C LEU A 21 -6.52 4.30 7.76
N CYS A 22 -6.90 5.49 7.29
CA CYS A 22 -8.29 5.86 7.01
C CYS A 22 -8.71 5.58 5.55
N ASN A 23 -7.94 4.75 4.83
CA ASN A 23 -8.17 4.42 3.42
C ASN A 23 -8.09 5.62 2.44
N ILE A 24 -7.56 6.76 2.89
CA ILE A 24 -7.33 7.96 2.07
C ILE A 24 -5.96 7.78 1.40
N ASN A 25 -5.95 7.12 0.24
CA ASN A 25 -4.73 6.75 -0.49
C ASN A 25 -4.33 7.77 -1.57
N GLU A 26 -5.13 8.82 -1.81
CA GLU A 26 -4.83 9.87 -2.79
C GLU A 26 -3.47 10.56 -2.60
N PRO A 27 -3.04 11.00 -1.39
CA PRO A 27 -1.77 11.70 -1.26
C PRO A 27 -0.56 10.82 -1.59
N LEU A 28 -0.69 9.50 -1.47
CA LEU A 28 0.36 8.57 -1.86
C LEU A 28 0.39 8.34 -3.37
N ILE A 29 -0.79 8.18 -3.98
CA ILE A 29 -0.98 7.97 -5.42
C ILE A 29 -0.58 9.20 -6.25
N PHE A 30 -0.80 10.41 -5.72
CA PHE A 30 -0.46 11.66 -6.39
C PHE A 30 0.88 12.26 -5.94
N GLY A 31 1.33 12.00 -4.71
CA GLY A 31 2.59 12.53 -4.17
C GLY A 31 3.84 11.84 -4.74
N VAL A 32 3.67 10.62 -5.25
CA VAL A 32 4.64 9.91 -6.07
C VAL A 32 3.99 9.78 -7.45
N PRO A 33 4.68 9.99 -8.59
CA PRO A 33 4.11 9.75 -9.91
C PRO A 33 3.94 8.24 -10.20
N LEU A 34 3.25 7.52 -9.29
CA LEU A 34 2.88 6.12 -9.39
C LEU A 34 1.97 5.90 -10.59
N VAL A 35 1.03 6.83 -10.82
CA VAL A 35 0.07 6.77 -11.93
C VAL A 35 0.76 6.97 -13.29
N MET A 36 1.82 7.77 -13.36
CA MET A 36 2.56 8.03 -14.62
C MET A 36 3.61 6.95 -14.93
N ASN A 37 3.92 6.06 -13.98
CA ASN A 37 4.92 5.01 -14.20
C ASN A 37 4.24 3.65 -14.46
N PRO A 38 4.26 3.14 -15.70
CA PRO A 38 3.61 1.87 -16.05
C PRO A 38 4.17 0.66 -15.27
N ALA A 39 5.37 0.76 -14.69
CA ALA A 39 5.93 -0.28 -13.82
C ALA A 39 5.14 -0.48 -12.52
N PHE A 40 4.39 0.53 -12.06
CA PHE A 40 3.54 0.43 -10.86
C PHE A 40 2.12 -0.03 -11.14
N PHE A 41 1.70 -0.03 -12.40
CA PHE A 41 0.40 -0.56 -12.79
C PHE A 41 0.28 -2.06 -12.44
N ILE A 42 1.36 -2.80 -12.64
CA ILE A 42 1.44 -4.25 -12.35
C ILE A 42 1.19 -4.55 -10.87
N PRO A 43 1.95 -4.01 -9.90
CA PRO A 43 1.69 -4.27 -8.49
C PRO A 43 0.35 -3.68 -8.00
N PHE A 44 -0.11 -2.58 -8.61
CA PHE A 44 -1.40 -1.96 -8.27
C PHE A 44 -2.60 -2.86 -8.61
N ILE A 45 -2.52 -3.66 -9.67
CA ILE A 45 -3.57 -4.62 -10.04
C ILE A 45 -3.32 -5.98 -9.39
N MET A 46 -2.08 -6.48 -9.43
CA MET A 46 -1.77 -7.81 -8.87
C MET A 46 -1.96 -7.87 -7.35
N GLY A 47 -1.61 -6.81 -6.62
CA GLY A 47 -1.74 -6.77 -5.16
C GLY A 47 -3.19 -7.04 -4.70
N PRO A 48 -4.15 -6.19 -5.11
CA PRO A 48 -5.57 -6.39 -4.80
C PRO A 48 -6.13 -7.71 -5.35
N MET A 49 -5.71 -8.16 -6.53
CA MET A 49 -6.15 -9.45 -7.09
C MET A 49 -5.74 -10.65 -6.22
N ILE A 50 -4.50 -10.67 -5.74
CA ILE A 50 -3.99 -11.75 -4.88
C ILE A 50 -4.76 -11.76 -3.56
N VAL A 51 -4.91 -10.58 -2.93
CA VAL A 51 -5.64 -10.44 -1.67
C VAL A 51 -7.11 -10.83 -1.82
N ALA A 52 -7.80 -10.34 -2.85
CA ALA A 52 -9.20 -10.67 -3.10
C ALA A 52 -9.42 -12.16 -3.35
N THR A 53 -8.50 -12.81 -4.09
CA THR A 53 -8.57 -14.26 -4.33
C THR A 53 -8.36 -15.03 -3.03
N ALA A 54 -7.39 -14.64 -2.20
CA ALA A 54 -7.12 -15.29 -0.92
C ALA A 54 -8.28 -15.10 0.08
N ASP A 55 -8.85 -13.90 0.16
CA ASP A 55 -10.03 -13.60 0.97
C ASP A 55 -11.22 -14.48 0.57
N TYR A 56 -11.48 -14.60 -0.73
CA TYR A 56 -12.56 -15.44 -1.25
C TYR A 56 -12.37 -16.90 -0.88
N LEU A 57 -11.16 -17.45 -1.04
CA LEU A 57 -10.86 -18.85 -0.70
C LEU A 57 -11.04 -19.14 0.80
N LEU A 58 -10.72 -18.18 1.67
CA LEU A 58 -10.88 -18.33 3.12
C LEU A 58 -12.32 -18.28 3.58
N ILE A 59 -13.12 -17.41 2.96
CA ILE A 59 -14.56 -17.34 3.20
C ILE A 59 -15.25 -18.59 2.65
N ALA A 60 -14.84 -19.06 1.46
CA ALA A 60 -15.39 -20.26 0.83
C ALA A 60 -15.04 -21.56 1.59
N SER A 61 -13.84 -21.65 2.17
CA SER A 61 -13.42 -22.78 3.02
C SER A 61 -14.02 -22.75 4.43
N GLY A 62 -14.76 -21.69 4.79
CA GLY A 62 -15.40 -21.54 6.10
C GLY A 62 -14.43 -21.24 7.23
N TRP A 63 -13.19 -20.86 6.92
CA TRP A 63 -12.20 -20.49 7.93
C TRP A 63 -12.54 -19.15 8.61
N MET A 64 -13.13 -18.23 7.83
CA MET A 64 -13.57 -16.91 8.26
C MET A 64 -15.07 -16.73 8.04
N SER A 65 -15.74 -16.04 8.98
CA SER A 65 -17.15 -15.70 8.86
C SER A 65 -17.41 -14.79 7.65
N ARG A 66 -18.58 -14.95 7.02
CA ARG A 66 -18.99 -14.09 5.89
C ARG A 66 -19.16 -12.65 6.36
N VAL A 67 -18.94 -11.73 5.44
CA VAL A 67 -19.21 -10.31 5.68
C VAL A 67 -20.73 -10.12 5.84
N ILE A 68 -21.13 -9.67 7.03
CA ILE A 68 -22.52 -9.43 7.46
C ILE A 68 -22.85 -7.94 7.42
N PHE A 69 -21.83 -7.08 7.54
CA PHE A 69 -21.97 -5.62 7.57
C PHE A 69 -20.88 -4.96 6.73
N TYR A 70 -21.22 -3.87 6.04
CA TYR A 70 -20.26 -3.05 5.31
C TYR A 70 -19.89 -1.81 6.15
N PRO A 71 -18.81 -1.87 6.93
CA PRO A 71 -18.36 -0.74 7.73
C PRO A 71 -17.91 0.43 6.85
N PRO A 72 -18.06 1.67 7.33
CA PRO A 72 -17.62 2.84 6.57
C PRO A 72 -16.09 2.87 6.41
N PHE A 73 -15.64 3.46 5.30
CA PHE A 73 -14.25 3.44 4.84
C PHE A 73 -13.24 4.14 5.77
N PHE A 74 -13.69 5.02 6.67
CA PHE A 74 -12.83 5.70 7.63
C PHE A 74 -12.40 4.82 8.81
N ILE A 75 -13.00 3.63 8.96
CA ILE A 75 -12.62 2.68 10.01
C ILE A 75 -11.35 1.94 9.55
N PRO A 76 -10.29 1.87 10.39
CA PRO A 76 -9.08 1.15 10.05
C PRO A 76 -9.36 -0.32 9.68
N ALA A 77 -8.69 -0.82 8.64
CA ALA A 77 -8.96 -2.14 8.06
C ALA A 77 -9.09 -3.30 9.08
N PRO A 78 -8.22 -3.43 10.11
CA PRO A 78 -8.36 -4.53 11.08
C PRO A 78 -9.65 -4.45 11.90
N ILE A 79 -10.07 -3.23 12.28
CA ILE A 79 -11.28 -3.01 13.06
C ILE A 79 -12.50 -3.17 12.16
N SER A 80 -12.42 -2.68 10.92
CA SER A 80 -13.51 -2.77 9.96
C SER A 80 -13.87 -4.23 9.70
N ALA A 81 -12.90 -5.13 9.51
CA ALA A 81 -13.20 -6.53 9.27
C ALA A 81 -13.72 -7.30 10.48
N TYR A 82 -13.28 -6.95 11.69
CA TYR A 82 -13.89 -7.51 12.90
C TYR A 82 -15.39 -7.19 12.96
N LEU A 83 -15.75 -5.93 12.69
CA LEU A 83 -17.15 -5.49 12.65
C LEU A 83 -17.90 -6.12 11.47
N ALA A 84 -17.26 -6.17 10.31
CA ALA A 84 -17.84 -6.71 9.08
C ALA A 84 -18.21 -8.19 9.22
N THR A 85 -17.44 -8.96 9.98
CA THR A 85 -17.65 -10.41 10.20
C THR A 85 -18.50 -10.73 11.43
N GLY A 86 -19.05 -9.71 12.11
CA GLY A 86 -19.91 -9.92 13.28
C GLY A 86 -19.16 -10.30 14.56
N GLY A 87 -17.89 -9.95 14.68
CA GLY A 87 -17.07 -10.22 15.86
C GLY A 87 -16.12 -11.42 15.73
N ASP A 88 -15.77 -11.82 14.51
CA ASP A 88 -14.81 -12.89 14.28
C ASP A 88 -13.37 -12.37 14.48
N THR A 89 -12.70 -12.85 15.54
CA THR A 89 -11.32 -12.45 15.87
C THR A 89 -10.27 -12.97 14.87
N ARG A 90 -10.66 -13.86 13.96
CA ARG A 90 -9.79 -14.37 12.88
C ARG A 90 -9.62 -13.36 11.75
N ALA A 91 -10.62 -12.50 11.53
CA ALA A 91 -10.61 -11.53 10.44
C ALA A 91 -9.53 -10.44 10.59
N PRO A 92 -9.31 -9.85 11.78
CA PRO A 92 -8.18 -8.93 12.00
C PRO A 92 -6.81 -9.57 11.77
N LEU A 93 -6.62 -10.81 12.23
CA LEU A 93 -5.36 -11.55 12.07
C LEU A 93 -5.06 -11.76 10.58
N TRP A 94 -6.08 -12.14 9.82
CA TRP A 94 -5.98 -12.32 8.38
C TRP A 94 -5.62 -11.01 7.66
N ILE A 95 -6.14 -9.87 8.11
CA ILE A 95 -5.76 -8.56 7.55
C ILE A 95 -4.31 -8.19 7.83
N PHE A 96 -3.78 -8.50 9.00
CA PHE A 96 -2.34 -8.31 9.26
C PHE A 96 -1.49 -9.16 8.31
N LEU A 97 -1.90 -10.40 8.04
CA LEU A 97 -1.27 -11.26 7.03
C LEU A 97 -1.39 -10.69 5.62
N ASN A 98 -2.56 -10.20 5.21
CA ASN A 98 -2.75 -9.53 3.92
C ASN A 98 -1.87 -8.28 3.78
N MET A 99 -1.73 -7.47 4.84
CA MET A 99 -0.80 -6.34 4.86
C MET A 99 0.64 -6.79 4.62
N LEU A 100 1.06 -7.91 5.22
CA LEU A 100 2.39 -8.49 5.03
C LEU A 100 2.58 -9.03 3.61
N ILE A 101 1.61 -9.78 3.08
CA ILE A 101 1.65 -10.31 1.71
C ILE A 101 1.72 -9.17 0.71
N LEU A 102 0.87 -8.16 0.86
CA LEU A 102 0.86 -6.98 0.00
C LEU A 102 2.18 -6.22 0.11
N ALA A 103 2.74 -6.08 1.32
CA ALA A 103 4.05 -5.47 1.51
C ALA A 103 5.16 -6.27 0.81
N LEU A 104 5.15 -7.59 0.88
CA LEU A 104 6.13 -8.46 0.23
C LEU A 104 6.01 -8.42 -1.30
N VAL A 105 4.80 -8.47 -1.84
CA VAL A 105 4.54 -8.38 -3.29
C VAL A 105 4.95 -7.00 -3.82
N ASN A 106 4.69 -5.93 -3.08
CA ASN A 106 5.06 -4.57 -3.49
C ASN A 106 6.54 -4.24 -3.23
N TYR A 107 7.23 -4.97 -2.34
CA TYR A 107 8.63 -4.71 -1.98
C TYR A 107 9.61 -4.72 -3.18
N PRO A 108 9.62 -5.73 -4.08
CA PRO A 108 10.56 -5.74 -5.20
C PRO A 108 10.33 -4.56 -6.16
N PHE A 109 9.07 -4.22 -6.45
CA PHE A 109 8.70 -3.09 -7.31
C PHE A 109 9.05 -1.75 -6.67
N PHE A 110 8.85 -1.64 -5.35
CA PHE A 110 9.27 -0.48 -4.60
C PHE A 110 10.79 -0.28 -4.67
N ARG A 111 11.56 -1.37 -4.53
CA ARG A 111 13.02 -1.32 -4.58
C ARG A 111 13.54 -0.92 -5.97
N SER A 112 12.94 -1.44 -7.06
CA SER A 112 13.32 -1.02 -8.41
C SER A 112 13.03 0.45 -8.66
N PHE A 113 11.91 0.96 -8.15
CA PHE A 113 11.57 2.36 -8.29
C PHE A 113 12.47 3.29 -7.47
N GLU A 114 12.77 2.90 -6.23
CA GLU A 114 13.70 3.62 -5.38
C GLU A 114 15.08 3.75 -6.05
N ALA A 115 15.55 2.69 -6.72
CA ALA A 115 16.80 2.74 -7.50
C ALA A 115 16.72 3.75 -8.66
N SER A 116 15.63 3.75 -9.45
CA SER A 116 15.44 4.71 -10.54
C SER A 116 15.32 6.16 -10.07
N LEU A 117 14.70 6.40 -8.91
CA LEU A 117 14.61 7.74 -8.31
C LEU A 117 15.95 8.26 -7.82
N LEU A 118 16.71 7.41 -7.11
CA LEU A 118 18.05 7.77 -6.65
C LEU A 118 18.99 8.05 -7.81
N GLN A 119 18.82 7.37 -8.95
CA GLN A 119 19.57 7.64 -10.16
C GLN A 119 19.19 9.00 -10.76
N LYS A 120 17.91 9.32 -10.87
CA LYS A 120 17.46 10.66 -11.30
C LYS A 120 17.91 11.77 -10.36
N GLU A 121 17.88 11.56 -9.04
CA GLU A 121 18.38 12.54 -8.07
C GLU A 121 19.89 12.77 -8.23
N LYS A 122 20.67 11.74 -8.56
CA LYS A 122 22.11 11.88 -8.84
C LYS A 122 22.38 12.57 -10.17
N GLU A 123 21.68 12.18 -11.23
CA GLU A 123 21.79 12.81 -12.55
C GLU A 123 21.40 14.29 -12.50
N ALA A 124 20.37 14.67 -11.73
CA ALA A 124 19.97 16.07 -11.52
C ALA A 124 20.99 16.89 -10.71
N LEU A 125 21.71 16.24 -9.79
CA LEU A 125 22.81 16.86 -9.04
C LEU A 125 24.07 17.03 -9.91
N GLU A 126 24.29 16.10 -10.84
CA GLU A 126 25.40 16.15 -11.82
C GLU A 126 25.12 17.13 -12.98
N SER A 127 23.84 17.37 -13.32
CA SER A 127 23.44 18.30 -14.40
C SER A 127 23.30 19.77 -13.98
N GLY A 128 23.49 20.12 -12.70
CA GLY A 128 23.62 21.51 -12.26
C GLY A 128 22.36 22.38 -12.30
N GLU A 129 21.15 21.81 -12.32
CA GLU A 129 19.89 22.59 -12.28
C GLU A 129 19.44 22.98 -10.84
N ALA A 130 20.39 23.05 -9.90
CA ALA A 130 20.14 23.57 -8.54
C ALA A 130 20.46 25.08 -8.42
N GLY A 131 20.20 25.84 -9.48
CA GLY A 131 20.38 27.29 -9.51
C GLY A 131 19.32 27.96 -10.38
N GLY A 132 18.16 28.26 -9.81
CA GLY A 132 17.11 29.00 -10.53
C GLY A 132 15.80 29.06 -9.77
N THR A 133 15.78 29.90 -8.72
CA THR A 133 14.64 30.62 -8.10
C THR A 133 13.34 29.85 -7.81
#